data_AF-A0A957QDF3-F1
#
_entry.id   AF-A0A957QDF3-F1
#
_cell.length_a   1.000
_cell.length_b   1.000
_cell.length_c   1.000
_cell.angle_alpha   90.00
_cell.angle_beta   90.00
_cell.angle_gamma   90.00
#
_symmetry.space_group_name_H-M   'P 1'
#
loop_
_entity.id
_entity.type
_entity.pdbx_description
1 polymer ?
#
loop_
_entity_poly.entity_id
_entity_poly.type
_entity_poly.pdbx_seq_one_letter_code
_entity_poly.pdbx_strand_id
1 'polypeptide(L)' 'MTQSSSTKHAHRYRFGFDIGGTFTDFVLIDTTSGEIRSYKTLTTPSRPASAVMEGWQA' A
#
# COMPACT_ATOMS: atom_id res chain seq x y z
N MET A 1 -0.01 21.13 36.37
CA MET A 1 0.35 19.88 35.67
C MET A 1 -0.61 19.72 34.50
N THR A 2 -0.25 20.27 33.33
CA THR A 2 -1.10 20.21 32.14
C THR A 2 -0.43 19.22 31.20
N GLN A 3 -0.94 17.99 31.15
CA GLN A 3 -0.45 17.00 30.21
C GLN A 3 -0.81 17.45 28.80
N SER A 4 0.20 17.79 28.01
CA SER A 4 0.07 18.01 26.57
C SER A 4 -0.29 16.65 25.94
N SER A 5 -1.53 16.51 25.50
CA SER A 5 -1.98 15.33 24.77
C SER A 5 -1.29 15.27 23.41
N SER A 6 -0.30 14.40 23.28
CA SER A 6 0.31 14.03 22.00
C SER A 6 -0.79 13.49 21.08
N THR A 7 -1.26 14.28 20.12
CA THR A 7 -2.16 13.82 19.07
C THR A 7 -1.42 12.76 18.25
N LYS A 8 -1.76 11.48 18.42
CA LYS A 8 -1.32 10.44 17.50
C LYS A 8 -1.83 10.83 16.10
N HIS A 9 -0.93 11.13 15.17
CA HIS A 9 -1.32 11.28 13.78
C HIS A 9 -1.87 9.93 13.30
N ALA A 10 -3.15 9.90 12.98
CA ALA A 10 -3.73 8.74 12.30
C ALA A 10 -3.09 8.64 10.91
N HIS A 11 -2.54 7.48 10.57
CA HIS A 11 -2.02 7.24 9.23
C HIS A 11 -3.18 7.28 8.24
N ARG A 12 -3.24 8.33 7.41
CA ARG A 12 -4.30 8.53 6.43
C ARG A 12 -4.38 7.38 5.43
N TYR A 13 -3.24 6.90 4.95
CA TYR A 13 -3.17 5.85 3.94
C TYR A 13 -2.67 4.53 4.51
N ARG A 14 -3.31 3.44 4.10
CA ARG A 14 -2.79 2.07 4.25
C ARG A 14 -2.52 1.52 2.87
N PHE A 15 -1.27 1.15 2.63
CA PHE A 15 -0.83 0.57 1.37
C PHE A 15 -0.37 -0.86 1.62
N GLY A 16 -0.79 -1.77 0.77
CA GLY A 16 -0.40 -3.18 0.82
C GLY A 16 -0.29 -3.76 -0.58
N PHE A 17 0.46 -4.84 -0.69
CA PHE A 17 0.59 -5.61 -1.92
C PHE A 17 0.69 -7.10 -1.62
N ASP A 18 0.28 -7.91 -2.58
CA ASP A 18 0.40 -9.38 -2.55
C ASP A 18 1.15 -9.85 -3.80
N ILE A 19 2.19 -10.65 -3.60
CA ILE A 19 3.01 -11.18 -4.68
C ILE A 19 2.53 -12.60 -4.98
N GLY A 20 1.76 -12.74 -6.07
CA GLY A 20 1.38 -14.04 -6.61
C GLY A 20 2.38 -14.57 -7.63
N GLY A 21 2.08 -15.74 -8.21
CA GLY A 21 2.91 -16.35 -9.27
C GLY A 21 2.83 -15.61 -10.61
N THR A 22 1.63 -15.21 -11.02
CA THR A 22 1.39 -14.52 -12.30
C THR A 22 1.27 -13.01 -12.12
N PHE A 23 0.62 -12.57 -11.05
CA PHE A 23 0.32 -11.16 -10.81
C PHE A 23 0.77 -10.73 -9.42
N THR A 24 1.15 -9.46 -9.33
CA THR A 24 1.32 -8.73 -8.07
C THR A 24 0.17 -7.73 -7.97
N ASP A 25 -0.59 -7.83 -6.89
CA ASP A 25 -1.77 -7.01 -6.62
C ASP A 25 -1.41 -5.91 -5.62
N PHE A 26 -1.95 -4.71 -5.79
CA PHE A 26 -1.75 -3.54 -4.94
C PHE A 26 -3.08 -3.01 -4.43
N VAL A 27 -3.10 -2.56 -3.18
CA VAL A 27 -4.27 -1.94 -2.55
C VAL A 27 -3.84 -0.70 -1.77
N LEU A 28 -4.52 0.42 -2.03
CA LEU A 28 -4.42 1.66 -1.27
C LEU A 28 -5.78 1.97 -0.63
N ILE A 29 -5.79 2.18 0.67
CA ILE A 29 -6.97 2.58 1.44
C ILE A 29 -6.74 3.98 2.01
N ASP A 30 -7.57 4.95 1.64
CA ASP A 30 -7.70 6.21 2.38
C ASP A 30 -8.62 5.97 3.58
N THR A 31 -8.04 5.94 4.77
CA THR A 31 -8.76 5.69 6.04
C THR A 31 -9.65 6.85 6.47
N THR A 32 -9.51 8.03 5.87
CA THR A 32 -10.34 9.20 6.14
C THR A 32 -11.58 9.21 5.25
N SER A 33 -11.45 8.95 3.96
CA SER A 33 -12.59 8.92 3.02
C SER A 33 -13.24 7.55 2.89
N GLY A 34 -12.53 6.48 3.23
CA GLY A 34 -12.93 5.09 2.96
C GLY A 34 -12.68 4.65 1.52
N GLU A 35 -12.06 5.50 0.68
CA GLU A 35 -11.74 5.17 -0.71
C GLU A 35 -10.74 4.01 -0.79
N ILE A 36 -11.02 3.04 -1.68
CA ILE A 36 -10.14 1.92 -1.97
C ILE A 36 -9.74 2.00 -3.44
N ARG A 37 -8.44 1.98 -3.70
CA ARG A 37 -7.87 1.84 -5.04
C ARG A 37 -7.12 0.53 -5.13
N SER A 38 -7.30 -0.17 -6.24
CA SER A 38 -6.57 -1.39 -6.55
C SER A 38 -5.90 -1.29 -7.91
N TYR A 39 -4.74 -1.93 -8.00
CA TYR A 39 -3.96 -2.04 -9.22
C TYR A 39 -3.35 -3.44 -9.28
N LYS A 40 -3.14 -3.97 -10.48
CA LYS A 40 -2.42 -5.22 -10.66
C LYS A 40 -1.41 -5.12 -11.78
N THR A 41 -0.30 -5.81 -11.61
CA THR A 41 0.72 -5.95 -12.64
C THR A 41 1.19 -7.41 -12.73
N LEU A 42 1.92 -7.76 -13.79
CA LEU A 42 2.55 -9.07 -13.90
C LEU A 42 3.68 -9.19 -12.85
N THR A 43 3.72 -10.33 -12.15
CA THR A 43 4.88 -10.65 -11.30
C THR A 43 6.11 -10.84 -12.17
N THR A 44 7.27 -10.42 -11.67
CA THR A 44 8.58 -10.80 -12.22
C THR A 44 9.08 -12.01 -11.44
N PRO A 45 8.88 -13.27 -11.89
CA PRO A 45 9.06 -14.44 -11.02
C PRO A 45 10.51 -14.64 -10.56
N SER A 46 11.47 -14.31 -11.43
CA SER A 46 12.90 -14.35 -11.11
C SER A 46 13.33 -13.23 -10.15
N ARG A 47 12.51 -12.19 -9.98
CA ARG A 47 12.82 -10.99 -9.20
C ARG A 47 11.54 -10.33 -8.65
N PRO A 48 10.82 -10.98 -7.71
CA PRO A 48 9.46 -10.54 -7.34
C PRO A 48 9.41 -9.14 -6.72
N ALA A 49 10.48 -8.73 -6.02
CA ALA A 49 10.61 -7.37 -5.52
C ALA A 49 10.58 -6.30 -6.63
N SER A 50 11.05 -6.60 -7.85
CA SER A 50 10.99 -5.65 -8.96
C SER A 50 9.57 -5.34 -9.41
N ALA A 51 8.67 -6.33 -9.38
CA ALA A 51 7.25 -6.10 -9.67
C ALA A 51 6.61 -5.11 -8.69
N VAL A 52 7.02 -5.14 -7.42
CA VAL A 52 6.58 -4.17 -6.39
C VAL A 52 7.16 -2.77 -6.66
N MET A 53 8.48 -2.68 -6.91
CA MET A 53 9.17 -1.41 -7.11
C MET A 53 8.72 -0.66 -8.37
N GLU A 54 8.43 -1.39 -9.43
CA GLU A 54 7.94 -0.84 -10.70
C GLU A 54 6.43 -0.63 -10.65
N GLY A 55 5.68 -1.57 -10.05
CA GLY A 55 4.22 -1.54 -10.04
C GLY A 55 3.60 -0.46 -9.14
N TRP A 56 4.27 -0.01 -8.08
CA TRP A 56 3.70 1.06 -7.24
C TRP A 56 3.69 2.44 -7.93
N GLN A 57 4.46 2.60 -9.01
CA GLN A 57 4.57 3.85 -9.76
C GLN A 57 3.49 4.04 -10.84
N ALA A 58 2.74 2.97 -11.15
CA ALA A 58 1.69 2.95 -12.18
C ALA A 58 0.39 3.59 -11.69
#